data_AF-A0A3M1J1H9-F1
#
_entry.id   AF-A0A3M1J1H9-F1
#
_cell.length_a   1.000
_cell.length_b   1.000
_cell.length_c   1.000
_cell.angle_alpha   90.00
_cell.angle_beta   90.00
_cell.angle_gamma   90.00
#
_symmetry.space_group_name_H-M   'P 1'
#
loop_
_entity.id
_entity.type
_entity.pdbx_description
1 polymer ?
#
loop_
_entity_poly.entity_id
_entity_poly.type
_entity_poly.pdbx_seq_one_letter_code
_entity_poly.pdbx_strand_id
1 'polypeptide(L)' 'MDGAEENFGPRVVFKRVNANQGDGPQIMQAYRIPGHPVTLVFDRDGNETARFIGPQPAEAVAGALNAVLAE' A
#
# COMPACT_ATOMS: atom_id res chain seq x y z
N MET A 1 0.84 1.10 10.28
CA MET A 1 1.76 1.58 9.20
C MET A 1 2.61 2.71 9.79
N ASP A 2 2.92 2.59 11.07
CA ASP A 2 3.38 3.69 11.90
C ASP A 2 4.89 3.82 11.69
N GLY A 3 5.34 5.01 11.26
CA GLY A 3 6.73 5.32 10.92
C GLY A 3 7.04 5.46 9.42
N ALA A 4 6.28 4.84 8.52
CA ALA A 4 6.48 5.03 7.07
C ALA A 4 5.93 6.39 6.59
N GLU A 5 4.75 6.78 7.07
CA GLU A 5 4.13 8.06 6.72
C GLU A 5 5.00 9.27 7.11
N GLU A 6 5.71 9.19 8.24
CA GLU A 6 6.59 10.26 8.72
C GLU A 6 7.80 10.49 7.80
N ASN A 7 8.34 9.42 7.20
CA ASN A 7 9.55 9.49 6.38
C ASN A 7 9.25 9.69 4.88
N PHE A 8 8.09 9.24 4.41
CA PHE A 8 7.74 9.23 2.99
C PHE A 8 6.58 10.18 2.63
N GLY A 9 5.88 10.75 3.60
CA GLY A 9 4.70 11.59 3.41
C GLY A 9 4.80 12.70 2.35
N PRO A 10 5.93 13.42 2.16
CA PRO A 10 6.02 14.44 1.09
C PRO A 10 6.19 13.86 -0.32
N ARG A 11 6.50 12.56 -0.46
CA ARG A 11 6.84 11.91 -1.73
C ARG A 11 5.86 10.78 -2.11
N VAL A 12 5.10 10.28 -1.14
CA VAL A 12 4.21 9.12 -1.26
C VAL A 12 2.86 9.48 -0.66
N VAL A 13 1.78 9.18 -1.40
CA VAL A 13 0.42 9.31 -0.89
C VAL A 13 0.02 8.01 -0.21
N PHE A 14 -0.34 8.10 1.07
CA PHE A 14 -0.86 6.97 1.84
C PHE A 14 -2.39 7.00 1.83
N LYS A 15 -3.01 5.97 1.25
CA LYS A 15 -4.48 5.81 1.25
C LYS A 15 -4.88 4.62 2.12
N ARG A 16 -5.57 4.90 3.22
CA ARG A 16 -6.22 3.87 4.05
C ARG A 16 -7.62 3.58 3.50
N VAL A 17 -7.92 2.30 3.27
CA VAL A 17 -9.21 1.84 2.76
C VAL A 17 -9.84 0.90 3.78
N ASN A 18 -11.10 1.17 4.16
CA ASN A 18 -11.89 0.23 4.93
C ASN A 18 -12.44 -0.83 3.97
N ALA A 19 -12.05 -2.10 4.14
CA ALA A 19 -12.43 -3.19 3.23
C ALA A 19 -13.95 -3.39 3.06
N ASN A 20 -14.75 -2.99 4.06
CA ASN A 20 -16.18 -3.29 4.13
C ASN A 20 -17.08 -2.06 3.90
N GLN A 21 -16.51 -0.87 3.70
CA GLN A 21 -17.27 0.38 3.59
C GLN A 21 -16.75 1.27 2.45
N GLY A 22 -17.60 2.15 1.94
CA GLY A 22 -17.26 3.06 0.84
C GLY A 22 -16.79 2.29 -0.40
N ASP A 23 -15.67 2.71 -0.98
CA ASP A 23 -15.06 2.06 -2.15
C ASP A 23 -14.38 0.71 -1.83
N GLY A 24 -14.28 0.35 -0.55
CA GLY A 24 -13.57 -0.83 -0.07
C GLY A 24 -13.97 -2.13 -0.76
N PRO A 25 -15.26 -2.52 -0.78
CA PRO A 25 -15.70 -3.76 -1.40
C PRO A 25 -15.33 -3.84 -2.89
N GLN A 26 -15.40 -2.72 -3.63
CA GLN A 26 -15.03 -2.68 -5.03
C GLN A 26 -13.51 -2.80 -5.22
N ILE A 27 -12.72 -2.10 -4.40
CA ILE A 27 -11.25 -2.19 -4.40
C ILE A 27 -10.80 -3.62 -4.07
N MET A 28 -11.39 -4.26 -3.06
CA MET A 28 -11.11 -5.64 -2.68
C MET A 28 -11.34 -6.61 -3.86
N GLN A 29 -12.44 -6.43 -4.59
CA GLN A 29 -12.75 -7.25 -5.78
C GLN A 29 -11.79 -6.95 -6.94
N ALA A 30 -11.55 -5.68 -7.25
CA ALA A 30 -10.70 -5.25 -8.36
C ALA A 30 -9.27 -5.78 -8.23
N TYR A 31 -8.69 -5.70 -7.02
CA TYR A 31 -7.32 -6.16 -6.74
C TYR A 31 -7.24 -7.62 -6.26
N ARG A 32 -8.38 -8.33 -6.22
CA ARG A 32 -8.51 -9.72 -5.75
C ARG A 32 -7.84 -9.92 -4.38
N ILE A 33 -8.16 -9.04 -3.43
CA ILE A 33 -7.58 -9.03 -2.10
C ILE A 33 -8.22 -10.18 -1.28
N PRO A 34 -7.44 -11.18 -0.82
CA PRO A 34 -7.99 -12.40 -0.22
C PRO A 34 -8.40 -12.23 1.26
N GLY A 35 -7.97 -11.14 1.92
CA GLY A 35 -8.22 -10.89 3.34
C GLY A 35 -7.58 -9.59 3.80
N HIS A 36 -7.64 -9.29 5.10
CA HIS A 36 -7.07 -8.07 5.68
C HIS A 36 -6.20 -8.39 6.93
N PRO A 37 -5.14 -7.62 7.22
CA PRO A 37 -4.67 -6.44 6.49
C PRO A 37 -3.87 -6.80 5.22
N VAL A 38 -3.95 -5.94 4.20
CA VAL A 38 -3.14 -6.00 2.97
C VAL A 38 -2.64 -4.61 2.64
N THR A 39 -1.38 -4.51 2.24
CA THR A 39 -0.76 -3.27 1.73
C THR A 39 -0.39 -3.48 0.27
N LEU A 40 -0.86 -2.59 -0.59
CA LEU A 40 -0.48 -2.51 -2.00
C LEU A 40 0.40 -1.28 -2.20
N VAL A 41 1.44 -1.40 -3.01
CA VAL A 41 2.33 -0.31 -3.40
C VAL A 41 2.22 -0.13 -4.91
N PHE A 42 2.06 1.11 -5.33
CA PHE A 42 1.91 1.50 -6.73
C PHE A 42 3.02 2.46 -7.13
N ASP A 43 3.46 2.38 -8.38
CA ASP A 43 4.31 3.40 -9.00
C ASP A 43 3.50 4.64 -9.42
N ARG A 44 4.16 5.61 -10.05
CA ARG A 44 3.54 6.85 -10.53
C ARG A 44 2.60 6.66 -11.72
N ASP A 45 2.80 5.59 -12.49
CA ASP A 45 1.97 5.21 -13.64
C ASP A 45 0.73 4.40 -13.21
N GLY A 46 0.66 4.02 -11.93
CA GLY A 46 -0.45 3.29 -11.33
C GLY A 46 -0.30 1.77 -11.41
N ASN A 47 0.89 1.25 -11.72
CA ASN A 47 1.13 -0.19 -11.71
C ASN A 47 1.40 -0.69 -10.28
N GLU A 48 0.84 -1.83 -9.91
CA GLU A 48 1.12 -2.49 -8.63
C GLU A 48 2.55 -3.06 -8.65
N THR A 49 3.46 -2.47 -7.89
CA THR A 49 4.88 -2.89 -7.81
C THR A 49 5.15 -3.84 -6.65
N ALA A 50 4.34 -3.78 -5.58
CA ALA A 50 4.43 -4.71 -4.47
C ALA A 50 3.09 -4.96 -3.78
N ARG A 51 2.95 -6.17 -3.24
CA ARG A 51 1.80 -6.60 -2.44
C ARG A 51 2.26 -7.32 -1.19
N PHE A 52 1.72 -6.90 -0.07
CA PHE A 52 1.98 -7.53 1.22
C PHE A 52 0.69 -8.02 1.86
N ILE A 53 0.64 -9.29 2.21
CA ILE A 53 -0.50 -9.93 2.87
C ILE A 53 -0.17 -10.15 4.33
N GLY A 54 -1.05 -9.68 5.22
CA GLY A 54 -0.84 -9.72 6.66
C GLY A 54 0.05 -8.58 7.18
N PRO A 55 0.25 -8.53 8.50
CA PRO A 55 1.08 -7.51 9.13
C PRO A 55 2.52 -7.61 8.62
N GLN A 56 3.10 -6.48 8.23
CA GLN A 56 4.48 -6.38 7.78
C GLN A 56 5.29 -5.47 8.70
N PRO A 57 6.60 -5.73 8.87
CA PRO A 57 7.49 -4.76 9.49
C PRO A 57 7.57 -3.48 8.64
N ALA A 58 7.78 -2.35 9.30
CA ALA A 58 7.86 -1.05 8.64
C ALA A 58 8.98 -1.01 7.60
N GLU A 59 10.10 -1.71 7.86
CA GLU A 59 11.24 -1.77 6.95
C GLU A 59 10.90 -2.42 5.59
N ALA A 60 10.03 -3.44 5.58
CA ALA A 60 9.64 -4.11 4.34
C ALA A 60 8.83 -3.16 3.43
N VAL A 61 7.90 -2.42 4.02
CA VAL A 61 7.12 -1.40 3.30
C VAL A 61 8.03 -0.26 2.84
N ALA A 62 8.94 0.22 3.70
CA ALA A 62 9.90 1.27 3.37
C ALA A 62 10.83 0.87 2.22
N GLY A 63 11.28 -0.38 2.17
CA GLY A 63 12.08 -0.92 1.07
C GLY A 63 11.34 -0.84 -0.27
N ALA A 64 10.06 -1.26 -0.30
CA ALA A 64 9.25 -1.16 -1.51
C ALA A 64 8.99 0.29 -1.95
N LEU A 65 8.75 1.20 -0.99
CA LEU A 65 8.59 2.63 -1.30
C LEU A 65 9.88 3.23 -1.88
N ASN A 66 11.04 2.89 -1.33
CA ASN A 66 12.32 3.36 -1.87
C ASN A 66 12.58 2.86 -3.29
N ALA A 67 12.20 1.62 -3.60
CA ALA A 67 12.34 1.07 -4.95
C ALA A 67 11.54 1.88 -5.97
N VAL A 68 10.27 2.17 -5.66
CA VAL A 68 9.39 3.00 -6.51
C VAL A 68 9.90 4.44 -6.65
N LEU A 69 10.50 4.97 -5.60
CA LEU A 69 10.99 6.34 -5.57
C LEU A 69 12.36 6.53 -6.26
N ALA A 70 13.03 5.44 -6.61
CA ALA A 70 14.30 5.46 -7.32
C ALA A 70 14.13 5.45 -8.86
N GLU A 71 12.91 5.23 -9.35
CA GLU A 71 12.49 5.36 -10.75
C GLU A 71 12.27 6.83 -11.15
#